data_AF-A0A8T7DT15-F1
#
_entry.id   AF-A0A8T7DT15-F1
#
_cell.length_a   1.000
_cell.length_b   1.000
_cell.length_c   1.000
_cell.angle_alpha   90.00
_cell.angle_beta   90.00
_cell.angle_gamma   90.00
#
_symmetry.space_group_name_H-M   'P 1'
#
loop_
_entity.id
_entity.type
_entity.pdbx_description
1 polymer ?
#
loop_
_entity_poly.entity_id
_entity_poly.type
_entity_poly.pdbx_seq_one_letter_code
_entity_poly.pdbx_strand_id
1 'polypeptide(L)' 'VAHCVAGPSAVIGASNFFELAVATAIVLFGFESGAALATVVGVLIEVPVMLSVVKIVNNTKGWYESAFSSQAS' A
#
# COMPACT_ATOMS: atom_id res chain seq x y z
N VAL A 1 6.15 -21.44 7.94
CA VAL A 1 7.15 -20.79 7.06
C VAL A 1 6.48 -19.64 6.32
N ALA A 2 7.18 -18.50 6.16
CA ALA A 2 6.81 -17.30 5.39
C ALA A 2 6.13 -16.12 6.14
N HIS A 3 6.78 -15.57 7.18
CA HIS A 3 6.48 -14.20 7.67
C HIS A 3 7.26 -13.09 6.93
N CYS A 4 8.22 -13.45 6.06
CA CYS A 4 9.07 -12.48 5.35
C CYS A 4 8.44 -11.95 4.04
N VAL A 5 7.40 -12.62 3.52
CA VAL A 5 6.72 -12.26 2.27
C VAL A 5 5.41 -11.50 2.56
N ALA A 6 4.88 -11.60 3.79
CA ALA A 6 3.61 -10.96 4.17
C ALA A 6 3.63 -9.44 4.02
N GLY A 7 4.71 -8.77 4.41
CA GLY A 7 4.84 -7.29 4.31
C GLY A 7 4.74 -6.78 2.87
N PRO A 8 5.64 -7.18 1.95
CA PRO A 8 5.57 -6.76 0.56
C PRO A 8 4.27 -7.22 -0.13
N SER A 9 3.81 -8.43 0.15
CA SER A 9 2.59 -8.98 -0.48
C SER A 9 1.31 -8.27 -0.03
N ALA A 10 1.25 -7.84 1.23
CA ALA A 10 0.12 -7.06 1.73
C ALA A 10 0.03 -5.69 1.05
N VAL A 11 1.16 -5.03 0.78
CA VAL A 11 1.18 -3.75 0.06
C VAL A 11 0.77 -3.90 -1.39
N ILE A 12 1.23 -4.96 -2.07
CA ILE A 12 0.82 -5.28 -3.44
C ILE A 12 -0.70 -5.58 -3.51
N GLY A 13 -1.22 -6.36 -2.57
CA GLY A 13 -2.65 -6.69 -2.49
C GLY A 13 -3.53 -5.47 -2.18
N ALA A 14 -3.08 -4.58 -1.28
CA ALA A 14 -3.80 -3.37 -0.92
C ALA A 14 -3.98 -2.40 -2.10
N SER A 15 -2.97 -2.27 -2.97
CA SER A 15 -3.03 -1.30 -4.07
C SER A 15 -3.87 -1.74 -5.26
N ASN A 16 -4.09 -3.04 -5.45
CA ASN A 16 -5.07 -3.51 -6.45
C ASN A 16 -6.51 -3.12 -6.07
N PHE A 17 -6.81 -3.06 -4.77
CA PHE A 17 -8.15 -2.70 -4.28
C PHE A 17 -8.41 -1.19 -4.32
N PHE A 18 -7.34 -0.39 -4.22
CA PHE A 18 -7.43 1.05 -4.29
C PHE A 18 -7.91 1.54 -5.66
N GLU A 19 -7.33 1.01 -6.74
CA GLU A 19 -7.68 1.43 -8.10
C GLU A 19 -9.16 1.15 -8.42
N LEU A 20 -9.67 0.00 -7.97
CA LEU A 20 -11.10 -0.34 -8.05
C LEU A 20 -11.98 0.58 -7.18
N ALA A 21 -11.53 0.93 -5.97
CA ALA A 21 -12.26 1.84 -5.07
C ALA A 21 -12.36 3.26 -5.64
N VAL A 22 -11.29 3.74 -6.28
CA VAL A 22 -11.27 5.01 -7.01
C VAL A 22 -12.22 4.96 -8.20
N ALA A 23 -12.15 3.92 -9.01
CA ALA A 23 -13.04 3.76 -10.16
C ALA A 23 -14.51 3.74 -9.72
N THR A 24 -14.82 3.02 -8.65
CA THR A 24 -16.18 2.96 -8.07
C THR A 24 -16.63 4.32 -7.56
N ALA A 25 -15.75 5.08 -6.90
CA ALA A 25 -16.09 6.40 -6.39
C ALA A 25 -16.31 7.44 -7.51
N ILE A 26 -15.51 7.39 -8.58
CA ILE A 26 -15.73 8.24 -9.77
C ILE A 26 -17.07 7.88 -10.44
N VAL A 27 -17.37 6.58 -10.57
CA VAL A 27 -18.61 6.08 -11.18
C VAL A 27 -19.85 6.44 -10.36
N LEU A 28 -19.79 6.37 -9.03
CA LEU A 28 -20.93 6.64 -8.15
C LEU A 28 -21.20 8.14 -7.95
N PHE A 29 -20.16 8.98 -7.93
CA PHE A 29 -20.30 10.40 -7.56
C PHE A 29 -20.18 11.37 -8.74
N GLY A 30 -19.63 10.95 -9.89
CA GLY A 30 -19.53 11.76 -11.11
C GLY A 30 -18.52 12.91 -11.01
N PHE A 31 -17.89 13.28 -12.13
CA PHE A 31 -16.76 14.23 -12.18
C PHE A 31 -17.06 15.66 -11.68
N GLU A 32 -18.31 16.10 -11.68
CA GLU A 32 -18.70 17.47 -11.24
C GLU A 32 -19.00 17.59 -9.74
N SER A 33 -18.99 16.49 -8.99
CA SER A 33 -19.23 16.51 -7.55
C SER A 33 -17.93 16.78 -6.78
N GLY A 34 -18.01 17.48 -5.63
CA GLY A 34 -16.87 17.64 -4.72
C GLY A 34 -16.28 16.30 -4.24
N ALA A 35 -17.06 15.22 -4.30
CA ALA A 35 -16.60 13.86 -4.08
C ALA A 35 -15.62 13.37 -5.18
N ALA A 36 -15.77 13.78 -6.44
CA ALA A 36 -14.81 13.43 -7.49
C ALA A 36 -13.46 14.12 -7.30
N LEU A 37 -13.43 15.40 -6.89
CA LEU A 37 -12.18 16.08 -6.52
C LEU A 37 -11.47 15.34 -5.37
N ALA A 38 -12.22 14.88 -4.36
CA ALA A 38 -11.66 14.08 -3.27
C ALA A 38 -11.06 12.76 -3.76
N THR A 39 -11.66 12.10 -4.77
CA THR A 39 -11.10 10.86 -5.34
C THR A 39 -9.85 11.08 -6.19
N VAL A 40 -9.79 12.16 -6.96
CA VAL A 40 -8.61 12.52 -7.77
C VAL A 40 -7.44 12.89 -6.86
N VAL A 41 -7.70 13.70 -5.82
CA VAL A 41 -6.69 14.00 -4.79
C VAL A 41 -6.29 12.74 -4.03
N GLY A 42 -7.23 11.83 -3.78
CA GLY A 42 -6.98 10.52 -3.19
C GLY A 42 -5.94 9.71 -3.97
N VAL A 43 -6.05 9.65 -5.30
CA VAL A 43 -5.05 8.98 -6.18
C VAL A 43 -3.68 9.64 -6.10
N LEU A 44 -3.64 10.99 -6.07
CA LEU A 44 -2.37 11.72 -5.97
C LEU A 44 -1.62 11.44 -4.67
N ILE A 45 -2.32 11.07 -3.60
CA ILE A 45 -1.74 10.73 -2.29
C ILE A 45 -1.49 9.23 -2.14
N GLU A 46 -2.31 8.37 -2.71
CA GLU A 46 -2.18 6.93 -2.53
C GLU A 46 -0.91 6.37 -3.18
N VAL A 47 -0.59 6.76 -4.42
CA VAL A 47 0.63 6.31 -5.09
C VAL A 47 1.91 6.62 -4.28
N PRO A 48 2.14 7.86 -3.79
CA PRO A 48 3.32 8.14 -2.98
C PRO A 48 3.29 7.47 -1.60
N VAL A 49 2.12 7.27 -0.99
CA VAL A 49 1.98 6.52 0.26
C VAL A 49 2.37 5.05 0.04
N MET A 50 1.87 4.41 -1.02
CA MET A 50 2.20 3.03 -1.36
C MET A 50 3.72 2.87 -1.55
N LEU A 51 4.35 3.72 -2.36
CA LEU A 51 5.80 3.69 -2.59
C LEU A 51 6.59 3.92 -1.30
N SER A 52 6.10 4.79 -0.42
CA SER A 52 6.71 5.03 0.90
C SER A 52 6.63 3.79 1.80
N VAL A 53 5.49 3.10 1.83
CA VAL A 53 5.32 1.86 2.61
C VAL A 53 6.21 0.75 2.06
N VAL A 54 6.30 0.57 0.73
CA VAL A 54 7.24 -0.38 0.12
C VAL A 54 8.68 -0.05 0.49
N LYS A 55 9.07 1.23 0.47
CA LYS A 55 10.42 1.67 0.84
C LYS A 55 10.72 1.37 2.31
N ILE A 56 9.76 1.59 3.22
CA ILE A 56 9.89 1.26 4.65
C ILE A 56 10.04 -0.24 4.86
N VAL A 57 9.20 -1.06 4.21
CA VAL A 57 9.26 -2.52 4.28
C VAL A 57 10.59 -3.04 3.73
N ASN A 58 11.08 -2.47 2.63
CA ASN A 58 12.36 -2.87 2.06
C ASN A 58 13.55 -2.46 2.94
N ASN A 59 13.48 -1.30 3.61
CA ASN A 59 14.50 -0.86 4.58
C ASN A 59 14.48 -1.64 5.89
N THR A 60 13.35 -2.26 6.27
CA THR A 60 13.25 -3.07 7.50
C THR A 60 13.66 -4.53 7.32
N LYS A 61 14.05 -4.95 6.10
CA LYS A 61 14.60 -6.30 5.85
C LYS A 61 15.73 -6.68 6.80
N GLY A 62 16.70 -5.78 7.02
CA GLY A 62 17.85 -6.05 7.88
C GLY A 62 17.47 -6.29 9.34
N TRP A 63 16.39 -5.66 9.84
CA TRP A 63 15.86 -5.89 11.18
C TRP A 63 15.17 -7.25 11.31
N TYR A 64 14.40 -7.65 10.29
CA TYR A 64 13.78 -8.98 10.25
C TYR A 64 14.82 -10.11 10.13
N GLU A 65 15.87 -9.94 9.31
CA GLU A 65 16.94 -10.93 9.16
C GLU A 65 17.79 -11.05 10.44
N SER A 66 18.11 -9.93 11.10
CA SER A 66 18.87 -9.94 12.36
C SER A 66 18.05 -10.52 13.53
N ALA A 67 16.76 -10.20 13.65
CA ALA A 67 15.87 -10.79 14.64
C ALA A 67 15.76 -12.33 14.50
N PHE A 68 15.80 -12.86 13.26
CA PHE A 68 15.78 -14.31 13.02
C PHE A 68 17.12 -14.97 13.38
N SER A 69 18.25 -14.31 13.09
CA SER A 69 19.59 -14.83 13.46
C SER A 69 19.81 -14.92 14.98
N SER A 70 19.15 -14.07 15.77
CA SER A 70 19.29 -14.08 17.24
C SER A 70 18.49 -15.19 17.93
N GLN A 71 17.62 -15.90 17.21
CA GLN A 71 16.84 -17.04 17.72
C GLN A 71 17.44 -18.41 17.33
N ALA A 72 18.53 -18.40 16.55
CA ALA A 72 19.26 -19.59 16.12
C ALA A 72 20.60 -19.79 16.88
N SER A 73 20.83 -19.04 17.96
CA SER A 73 21.98 -19.19 18.89
C SER A 73 21.50 -19.58 20.28
#